data_AF-A0A1W9QNI6-F1
#
_entry.id   AF-A0A1W9QNI6-F1
#
_cell.length_a   1.000
_cell.length_b   1.000
_cell.length_c   1.000
_cell.angle_alpha   90.00
_cell.angle_beta   90.00
_cell.angle_gamma   90.00
#
_symmetry.space_group_name_H-M   'P 1'
#
loop_
_entity.id
_entity.type
_entity.pdbx_description
1 polymer ?
#
loop_
_entity_poly.entity_id
_entity_poly.type
_entity_poly.pdbx_seq_one_letter_code
_entity_poly.pdbx_strand_id
1 'polypeptide(L)'
;MIDRKKFIKQIGLLSGFTLLSSTNLFAFNSSQTSSISLRKRIPKKLKKGATFGLITPSGVITKKQLEETVKEVEFLGYKAYYKASILSEFGYLAGTDEERSDELIHMFENPDVNAILCVRGGYGAIRILDLIDYNIIKK
;
A
#
# COMPACT_ATOMS: atom_id res chain seq x y z
N MET A 1 35.62 6.39 21.85
CA MET A 1 34.64 6.90 20.87
C MET A 1 35.43 7.49 19.71
N ILE A 2 35.31 6.93 18.50
CA ILE A 2 36.16 7.30 17.36
C ILE A 2 35.81 8.71 16.87
N ASP A 3 36.84 9.53 16.63
CA ASP A 3 36.70 10.91 16.18
C ASP A 3 36.29 10.96 14.69
N ARG A 4 35.02 11.28 14.46
CA ARG A 4 34.37 11.31 13.13
C ARG A 4 35.13 12.18 12.12
N LYS A 5 35.84 13.22 12.59
CA LYS A 5 36.61 14.13 11.71
C LYS A 5 37.89 13.48 11.18
N LYS A 6 38.52 12.57 11.93
CA LYS A 6 39.72 11.84 11.49
C LYS A 6 39.37 10.73 10.51
N PHE A 7 38.24 10.08 10.71
CA PHE A 7 37.73 9.01 9.83
C PHE A 7 37.44 9.49 8.40
N ILE A 8 36.77 10.65 8.25
CA ILE A 8 36.45 11.22 6.93
C ILE A 8 37.73 11.59 6.15
N LYS A 9 38.77 12.09 6.83
CA LYS A 9 40.06 12.42 6.19
C LYS A 9 40.82 11.17 5.72
N GLN A 10 40.70 10.03 6.41
CA GLN A 10 41.37 8.79 6.01
C GLN A 10 40.71 8.11 4.81
N ILE A 11 39.38 8.19 4.66
CA ILE A 11 38.67 7.62 3.50
C ILE A 11 38.99 8.38 2.21
N GLY A 12 39.14 9.70 2.26
CA GLY A 12 39.43 10.53 1.08
C GLY A 12 40.78 10.26 0.41
N LEU A 13 41.73 9.61 1.09
CA LEU A 13 43.05 9.26 0.54
C LEU A 13 43.07 7.89 -0.17
N LEU A 14 42.11 7.00 0.11
CA LEU A 14 42.03 5.66 -0.50
C LEU A 14 41.32 5.65 -1.86
N SER A 15 40.54 6.68 -2.18
CA SER A 15 39.84 6.80 -3.48
C SER A 15 40.74 7.25 -4.63
N GLY A 16 41.98 7.68 -4.36
CA GLY A 16 42.91 8.17 -5.38
C GLY A 16 43.73 7.09 -6.10
N PHE A 17 43.70 5.82 -5.66
CA PHE A 17 44.66 4.80 -6.13
C PHE A 17 44.05 3.61 -6.91
N THR A 18 42.75 3.59 -7.22
CA THR A 18 42.12 2.50 -7.99
C THR A 18 41.69 2.89 -9.41
N LEU A 19 42.25 3.97 -9.97
CA LEU A 19 41.90 4.46 -11.32
C LEU A 19 42.64 3.76 -12.49
N LEU A 20 43.35 2.65 -12.29
CA LEU A 20 43.92 1.88 -13.40
C LEU A 20 43.72 0.37 -13.25
N SER A 21 42.53 -0.11 -13.60
CA SER A 21 42.39 -1.39 -14.30
C SER A 21 41.11 -1.40 -15.12
N SER A 22 41.34 -1.18 -16.42
CA SER A 22 40.49 -1.51 -17.55
C SER A 22 39.69 -2.81 -17.38
N THR A 23 38.38 -2.77 -17.62
CA THR A 23 37.72 -3.43 -18.77
C THR A 23 36.21 -3.42 -18.59
N ASN A 24 35.51 -3.13 -19.69
CA ASN A 24 34.06 -3.23 -19.90
C ASN A 24 33.19 -2.27 -19.08
N LEU A 25 33.19 -0.99 -19.50
CA LEU A 25 31.95 -0.22 -19.51
C LEU A 25 30.95 -1.02 -20.38
N PHE A 26 30.14 -1.86 -19.74
CA PHE A 26 28.84 -2.17 -20.27
C PHE A 26 28.13 -0.83 -20.34
N ALA A 27 28.10 -0.23 -21.53
CA ALA A 27 27.18 0.85 -21.84
C ALA A 27 25.82 0.35 -21.36
N PHE A 28 25.30 0.97 -20.31
CA PHE A 28 23.97 0.71 -19.79
C PHE A 28 23.04 0.97 -20.95
N ASN A 29 22.68 -0.10 -21.64
CA ASN A 29 21.83 -0.05 -22.81
C ASN A 29 20.54 0.53 -22.26
N SER A 30 20.28 1.79 -22.59
CA SER A 30 19.05 2.52 -22.27
C SER A 30 17.94 1.79 -23.01
N SER A 31 17.56 0.64 -22.47
CA SER A 31 16.47 -0.18 -22.92
C SER A 31 15.28 0.75 -22.78
N GLN A 32 14.80 1.17 -23.95
CA GLN A 32 13.59 1.93 -24.21
C GLN A 32 12.76 2.07 -22.94
N THR A 33 12.83 3.24 -22.30
CA THR A 33 11.73 3.70 -21.47
C THR A 33 10.55 3.87 -22.41
N SER A 34 9.85 2.76 -22.66
CA SER A 34 8.52 2.78 -23.23
C SER A 34 7.76 3.82 -22.43
N SER A 35 7.39 4.93 -23.08
CA SER A 35 6.54 5.93 -22.45
C SER A 35 5.22 5.22 -22.15
N ILE A 36 5.08 4.69 -20.94
CA ILE A 36 3.82 4.14 -20.46
C ILE A 36 2.86 5.32 -20.52
N SER A 37 1.99 5.31 -21.54
CA SER A 37 0.85 6.22 -21.59
C SER A 37 -0.06 5.81 -20.44
N LEU A 38 0.14 6.43 -19.28
CA LEU A 38 -0.70 6.22 -18.11
C LEU A 38 -2.06 6.84 -18.41
N ARG A 39 -2.96 6.04 -18.99
CA ARG A 39 -4.36 6.43 -19.16
C ARG A 39 -4.96 6.57 -17.77
N LYS A 40 -5.12 7.83 -17.32
CA LYS A 40 -5.72 8.17 -16.02
C LYS A 40 -7.13 7.57 -15.94
N ARG A 41 -7.33 6.61 -15.04
CA ARG A 41 -8.65 6.06 -14.71
C ARG A 41 -9.27 6.91 -13.61
N ILE A 42 -10.44 7.48 -13.87
CA ILE A 42 -11.18 8.30 -12.90
C ILE A 42 -12.39 7.48 -12.47
N PRO A 43 -12.54 7.15 -11.17
CA PRO A 43 -13.70 6.42 -10.69
C PRO A 43 -14.98 7.25 -10.82
N LYS A 44 -16.13 6.57 -10.82
CA LYS A 44 -17.44 7.25 -10.82
C LYS A 44 -17.57 8.13 -9.58
N LYS A 45 -18.23 9.28 -9.71
CA LYS A 45 -18.56 10.13 -8.55
C LYS A 45 -19.51 9.38 -7.61
N LEU A 46 -19.27 9.52 -6.31
CA LEU A 46 -20.16 8.99 -5.30
C LEU A 46 -21.52 9.68 -5.34
N LYS A 47 -22.58 8.89 -5.12
CA LYS A 47 -23.96 9.33 -4.99
C LYS A 47 -24.44 9.04 -3.58
N LYS A 48 -25.44 9.78 -3.09
CA LYS A 48 -26.10 9.45 -1.81
C LYS A 48 -26.64 8.02 -1.86
N GLY A 49 -26.56 7.31 -0.74
CA GLY A 49 -26.94 5.90 -0.63
C GLY A 49 -25.92 4.91 -1.21
N ALA A 50 -24.78 5.38 -1.71
CA ALA A 50 -23.67 4.53 -2.15
C ALA A 50 -23.11 3.68 -0.99
N THR A 51 -22.55 2.53 -1.32
CA THR A 51 -21.96 1.61 -0.35
C THR A 51 -20.45 1.80 -0.24
N PHE A 52 -19.97 1.96 0.98
CA PHE A 52 -18.57 1.96 1.34
C PHE A 52 -18.17 0.57 1.84
N GLY A 53 -17.23 -0.07 1.15
CA GLY A 53 -16.52 -1.25 1.63
C GLY A 53 -15.46 -0.82 2.64
N LEU A 54 -15.61 -1.20 3.90
CA LEU A 54 -14.65 -0.90 4.94
C LEU A 54 -13.60 -2.01 5.01
N ILE A 55 -12.33 -1.62 5.14
CA ILE A 55 -11.18 -2.54 5.20
C ILE A 55 -10.13 -2.11 6.24
N THR A 56 -9.29 -3.03 6.68
CA THR A 56 -8.16 -2.80 7.60
C THR A 56 -6.85 -3.35 7.01
N PRO A 57 -6.26 -2.68 5.99
CA PRO A 57 -5.08 -3.20 5.30
C PRO A 57 -3.78 -3.15 6.13
N SER A 58 -3.82 -2.51 7.30
CA SER A 58 -2.66 -2.31 8.18
C SER A 58 -2.95 -2.72 9.62
N GLY A 59 -3.19 -1.76 10.52
CA GLY A 59 -3.32 -2.03 11.95
C GLY A 59 -4.72 -2.46 12.38
N VAL A 60 -4.78 -3.19 13.49
CA VAL A 60 -6.01 -3.66 14.15
C VAL A 60 -6.94 -2.50 14.56
N ILE A 61 -8.23 -2.80 14.63
CA ILE A 61 -9.24 -1.91 15.20
C ILE A 61 -10.07 -2.67 16.24
N THR A 62 -10.57 -1.94 17.23
CA THR A 62 -11.55 -2.49 18.17
C THR A 62 -12.95 -2.53 17.56
N LYS A 63 -13.81 -3.41 18.07
CA LYS A 63 -15.23 -3.44 17.69
C LYS A 63 -15.93 -2.09 17.87
N LYS A 64 -15.60 -1.35 18.93
CA LYS A 64 -16.14 -0.01 19.17
C LYS A 64 -15.75 0.98 18.06
N GLN A 65 -14.49 0.97 17.63
CA GLN A 65 -14.05 1.83 16.52
C GLN A 65 -14.75 1.47 15.20
N LEU A 66 -15.00 0.18 14.96
CA LEU A 66 -15.78 -0.26 13.81
C LEU A 66 -17.22 0.28 13.88
N GLU A 67 -17.90 0.13 15.02
CA GLU A 67 -19.27 0.63 15.22
C GLU A 67 -19.36 2.16 15.05
N GLU A 68 -18.39 2.90 15.57
CA GLU A 68 -18.28 4.36 15.39
C GLU A 68 -18.10 4.71 13.90
N THR A 69 -17.22 4.00 13.19
CA THR A 69 -16.98 4.20 11.75
C THR A 69 -18.25 3.92 10.93
N VAL A 70 -18.96 2.82 11.21
CA VAL A 70 -20.22 2.48 10.55
C VAL A 70 -21.25 3.58 10.78
N LYS A 71 -21.40 4.03 12.02
CA LYS A 71 -22.34 5.11 12.38
C LYS A 71 -22.03 6.41 11.64
N GLU A 72 -20.76 6.77 11.49
CA GLU A 72 -20.34 7.97 10.75
C GLU A 72 -20.65 7.86 9.25
N VAL A 73 -20.34 6.71 8.64
CA VAL A 73 -20.65 6.43 7.22
C VAL A 73 -22.16 6.53 6.97
N GLU A 74 -22.96 5.94 7.85
CA GLU A 74 -24.42 5.97 7.75
C GLU A 74 -25.00 7.37 8.00
N PHE A 75 -24.44 8.10 8.96
CA PHE A 75 -24.82 9.49 9.23
C PHE A 75 -24.60 10.41 8.02
N LEU A 76 -23.53 10.17 7.25
CA LEU A 76 -23.26 10.89 6.00
C LEU A 76 -24.20 10.48 4.84
N GLY A 77 -25.10 9.52 5.06
CA GLY A 77 -26.08 9.07 4.08
C GLY A 77 -25.56 7.99 3.12
N TYR A 78 -24.57 7.22 3.54
CA TYR A 78 -24.01 6.08 2.81
C TYR A 78 -24.33 4.76 3.54
N LYS A 79 -24.03 3.63 2.90
CA LYS A 79 -24.13 2.30 3.53
C LYS A 79 -22.73 1.79 3.84
N ALA A 80 -22.55 1.09 4.96
CA ALA A 80 -21.31 0.40 5.27
C ALA A 80 -21.42 -1.10 4.95
N TYR A 81 -20.38 -1.65 4.34
CA TYR A 81 -20.22 -3.09 4.10
C TYR A 81 -18.82 -3.52 4.54
N TYR A 82 -18.69 -4.66 5.22
CA TYR A 82 -17.40 -5.19 5.65
C TYR A 82 -17.45 -6.71 5.83
N LYS A 83 -16.30 -7.37 5.76
CA LYS A 83 -16.13 -8.78 6.10
C LYS A 83 -15.85 -8.92 7.61
N ALA A 84 -16.06 -10.12 8.15
CA ALA A 84 -15.70 -10.42 9.54
C ALA A 84 -14.20 -10.28 9.81
N SER A 85 -13.35 -10.44 8.79
CA SER A 85 -11.89 -10.26 8.84
C SER A 85 -11.45 -8.86 9.24
N ILE A 86 -12.34 -7.86 9.19
CA ILE A 86 -11.99 -6.48 9.54
C ILE A 86 -11.54 -6.32 11.00
N LEU A 87 -11.95 -7.27 11.86
CA LEU A 87 -11.57 -7.38 13.27
C LEU A 87 -10.55 -8.49 13.53
N SER A 88 -9.97 -9.10 12.49
CA SER A 88 -8.89 -10.09 12.66
C SER A 88 -7.66 -9.43 13.30
N GLU A 89 -6.90 -10.21 14.07
CA GLU A 89 -5.69 -9.76 14.75
C GLU A 89 -4.53 -10.72 14.48
N PHE A 90 -3.38 -10.17 14.07
CA PHE A 90 -2.12 -10.89 13.91
C PHE A 90 -0.99 -10.01 14.45
N GLY A 91 -0.78 -10.08 15.76
CA GLY A 91 0.09 -9.14 16.48
C GLY A 91 -0.50 -7.72 16.41
N TYR A 92 0.25 -6.77 15.83
CA TYR A 92 -0.25 -5.40 15.63
C TYR A 92 -0.97 -5.20 14.28
N LEU A 93 -1.03 -6.23 13.44
CA LEU A 93 -1.65 -6.20 12.11
C LEU A 93 -3.10 -6.71 12.17
N ALA A 94 -3.98 -6.16 11.33
CA ALA A 94 -5.37 -6.58 11.23
C ALA A 94 -5.53 -7.88 10.42
N GLY A 95 -4.96 -8.97 10.92
CA GLY A 95 -4.88 -10.26 10.25
C GLY A 95 -3.58 -10.47 9.46
N THR A 96 -3.46 -11.67 8.92
CA THR A 96 -2.36 -12.12 8.06
C THR A 96 -2.24 -11.27 6.79
N ASP A 97 -1.13 -11.39 6.07
CA ASP A 97 -0.95 -10.67 4.79
C ASP A 97 -2.02 -11.13 3.77
N GLU A 98 -2.34 -12.44 3.77
CA GLU A 98 -3.36 -13.06 2.93
C GLU A 98 -4.76 -12.52 3.26
N GLU A 99 -5.19 -12.54 4.52
CA GLU A 99 -6.50 -12.03 4.94
C GLU A 99 -6.70 -10.56 4.53
N ARG A 100 -5.67 -9.72 4.69
CA ARG A 100 -5.73 -8.29 4.34
C ARG A 100 -5.75 -8.07 2.83
N SER A 101 -5.05 -8.91 2.06
CA SER A 101 -5.11 -8.87 0.60
C SER A 101 -6.48 -9.31 0.07
N ASP A 102 -7.03 -10.40 0.63
CA ASP A 102 -8.35 -10.95 0.29
C ASP A 102 -9.46 -9.96 0.64
N GLU A 103 -9.35 -9.28 1.79
CA GLU A 103 -10.31 -8.25 2.17
C GLU A 103 -10.35 -7.10 1.17
N LEU A 104 -9.19 -6.64 0.69
CA LEU A 104 -9.11 -5.60 -0.34
C LEU A 104 -9.70 -6.07 -1.67
N ILE A 105 -9.27 -7.24 -2.16
CA ILE A 105 -9.74 -7.79 -3.44
C ILE A 105 -11.24 -8.04 -3.43
N HIS A 106 -11.77 -8.57 -2.32
CA HIS A 106 -13.21 -8.77 -2.15
C HIS A 106 -14.01 -7.49 -2.35
N MET A 107 -13.52 -6.34 -1.88
CA MET A 107 -14.21 -5.06 -2.09
C MET A 107 -14.17 -4.58 -3.54
N PHE A 108 -13.14 -4.94 -4.31
CA PHE A 108 -13.09 -4.68 -5.75
C PHE A 108 -13.99 -5.62 -6.56
N GLU A 109 -14.15 -6.87 -6.12
CA GLU A 109 -15.01 -7.84 -6.80
C GLU A 109 -16.50 -7.65 -6.49
N ASN A 110 -16.83 -7.04 -5.35
CA ASN A 110 -18.20 -6.82 -4.94
C ASN A 110 -18.88 -5.70 -5.79
N PRO A 111 -19.86 -6.02 -6.65
CA PRO A 111 -20.50 -5.03 -7.52
C PRO A 111 -21.35 -3.99 -6.76
N ASP A 112 -21.72 -4.26 -5.51
CA ASP A 112 -22.51 -3.36 -4.68
C ASP A 112 -21.64 -2.31 -3.97
N VAL A 113 -20.31 -2.49 -3.94
CA VAL A 113 -19.36 -1.54 -3.34
C VAL A 113 -19.04 -0.43 -4.34
N ASN A 114 -19.12 0.82 -3.88
CA ASN A 114 -18.89 2.01 -4.71
C ASN A 114 -17.62 2.77 -4.34
N ALA A 115 -17.17 2.64 -3.09
CA ALA A 115 -15.90 3.15 -2.62
C ALA A 115 -15.33 2.22 -1.55
N ILE A 116 -14.00 2.21 -1.42
CA ILE A 116 -13.27 1.45 -0.39
C ILE A 116 -12.68 2.44 0.60
N LEU A 117 -12.92 2.22 1.89
CA LEU A 117 -12.43 3.06 2.97
C LEU A 117 -11.58 2.25 3.95
N CYS A 118 -10.33 2.66 4.11
CA CYS A 118 -9.43 2.09 5.11
C CYS A 118 -9.78 2.66 6.49
N VAL A 119 -10.30 1.81 7.38
CA VAL A 119 -10.71 2.22 8.74
C VAL A 119 -9.49 2.62 9.58
N ARG A 120 -8.36 1.93 9.38
CA ARG A 120 -7.12 2.20 10.11
C ARG A 120 -5.89 2.08 9.23
N GLY A 121 -4.97 3.03 9.41
CA GLY A 121 -3.64 3.02 8.81
C GLY A 121 -2.62 2.24 9.65
N GLY A 122 -1.35 2.64 9.58
CA GLY A 122 -0.24 2.00 10.28
C GLY A 122 0.78 1.40 9.32
N TYR A 123 1.55 0.43 9.81
CA TYR A 123 2.45 -0.37 9.01
C TYR A 123 1.75 -1.70 8.70
N GLY A 124 1.72 -2.11 7.43
CA GLY A 124 1.11 -3.38 7.02
C GLY A 124 0.68 -3.41 5.56
N ALA A 125 0.10 -2.31 5.04
CA ALA A 125 -0.40 -2.27 3.66
C ALA A 125 0.69 -2.48 2.61
N ILE A 126 1.95 -2.11 2.90
CA ILE A 126 3.06 -2.32 1.97
C ILE A 126 3.39 -3.81 1.78
N ARG A 127 3.09 -4.66 2.78
CA ARG A 127 3.42 -6.08 2.78
C ARG A 127 2.54 -6.91 1.84
N ILE A 128 1.33 -6.41 1.56
CA ILE A 128 0.34 -7.13 0.77
C ILE A 128 0.41 -6.79 -0.73
N LEU A 129 1.32 -5.91 -1.15
CA LEU A 129 1.37 -5.45 -2.55
C LEU A 129 1.59 -6.59 -3.54
N ASP A 130 2.45 -7.55 -3.20
CA ASP A 130 2.75 -8.70 -4.07
C ASP A 130 1.62 -9.75 -4.11
N LEU A 131 0.64 -9.64 -3.21
CA LEU A 131 -0.52 -10.55 -3.11
C LEU A 131 -1.75 -10.01 -3.86
N ILE A 132 -1.73 -8.76 -4.30
CA ILE A 132 -2.86 -8.11 -4.96
C ILE A 132 -2.92 -8.52 -6.44
N ASP A 133 -4.03 -9.12 -6.87
CA ASP A 133 -4.32 -9.24 -8.31
C ASP A 133 -4.81 -7.90 -8.88
N TYR A 134 -3.85 -7.13 -9.41
CA TYR A 134 -4.12 -5.84 -10.04
C TYR A 134 -5.02 -5.94 -11.29
N ASN A 135 -5.21 -7.13 -11.89
CA ASN A 135 -6.14 -7.26 -13.01
C ASN A 135 -7.60 -7.11 -12.56
N ILE A 136 -7.91 -7.47 -11.32
CA ILE A 136 -9.23 -7.24 -10.72
C ILE A 136 -9.46 -5.74 -10.54
N ILE A 137 -8.47 -5.04 -9.97
CA ILE A 137 -8.52 -3.58 -9.74
C ILE A 137 -8.62 -2.78 -11.06
N LYS A 138 -8.01 -3.30 -12.13
CA LYS A 138 -7.95 -2.65 -13.43
C LYS A 138 -9.25 -2.74 -14.23
N LYS A 139 -10.24 -3.55 -13.84
CA LYS A 139 -11.51 -3.64 -14.58
C LYS A 139 -12.26 -2.31 -14.50
#